data_AF-A0A367M2B1-F1
#
_entry.id   AF-A0A367M2B1-F1
#
_cell.length_a   1.000
_cell.length_b   1.000
_cell.length_c   1.000
_cell.angle_alpha   90.00
_cell.angle_beta   90.00
_cell.angle_gamma   90.00
#
_symmetry.space_group_name_H-M   'P 1'
#
loop_
_entity.id
_entity.type
_entity.pdbx_description
1 polymer ?
#
loop_
_entity_poly.entity_id
_entity_poly.type
_entity_poly.pdbx_seq_one_letter_code
_entity_poly.pdbx_strand_id
1 'polypeptide(L)'
;KNMIASIISLTNPDNKVFREAVSAVREMVKHQNELDVRLRVDFATWAPKDDEKLLASRASRLARAVQGWGGVDIRETSGDQFQGFTSSALCLSLNSVATPSCAVLGDVTQMLPLYRPASPWADGGAVLYRTPDGKIWPYQPNSPVQSSWITVGVAEPRSGKTVDGNQGNLALCLSPGITRLPMIGIIDVGKGSAGLISLLRNALPEDKRHLAMSLRLRMTPEFAINPLDTQVGSRYPLPSEVAFQTNFVSLLVTPMGATAPADGMVGLVKFTLQEAYRYYAGDGNNTRAKPYIPNTRGAEQVDQAVERFGIQVDGRSSWWEVVDALYDLSRIHISEPT
;
A
#
# COMPACT_ATOMS: atom_id res chain seq x y z
N LYS A 1 32.81 -13.02 -51.01
CA LYS A 1 32.77 -12.45 -49.64
C LYS A 1 33.40 -13.36 -48.57
N ASN A 2 33.23 -14.69 -48.61
CA ASN A 2 33.78 -15.61 -47.59
C ASN A 2 35.33 -15.70 -47.53
N MET A 3 36.03 -15.53 -48.65
CA MET A 3 37.50 -15.64 -48.70
C MET A 3 38.22 -14.48 -47.99
N ILE A 4 37.67 -13.27 -48.07
CA ILE A 4 38.23 -12.05 -47.47
C ILE A 4 38.06 -12.08 -45.94
N ALA A 5 36.93 -12.58 -45.44
CA ALA A 5 36.70 -12.76 -44.01
C ALA A 5 37.63 -13.82 -43.36
N SER A 6 38.08 -14.81 -44.14
CA SER A 6 39.06 -15.81 -43.69
C SER A 6 40.48 -15.28 -43.58
N ILE A 7 40.85 -14.32 -44.44
CA ILE A 7 42.18 -13.70 -44.45
C ILE A 7 42.29 -12.64 -43.34
N ILE A 8 41.23 -11.84 -43.14
CA ILE A 8 41.22 -10.77 -42.14
C ILE A 8 41.14 -11.33 -40.70
N SER A 9 40.64 -12.55 -40.50
CA SER A 9 40.59 -13.15 -39.17
C SER A 9 41.95 -13.48 -38.55
N LEU A 10 42.98 -13.64 -39.39
CA LEU A 10 44.33 -13.97 -38.92
C LEU A 10 45.03 -12.76 -38.27
N THR A 11 44.52 -11.55 -38.45
CA THR A 11 45.20 -10.30 -38.05
C THR A 11 44.59 -9.58 -36.85
N ASN A 12 43.37 -9.93 -36.41
CA ASN A 12 42.77 -9.35 -35.20
C ASN A 12 42.01 -10.42 -34.37
N PRO A 13 42.33 -10.62 -33.07
CA PRO A 13 41.62 -11.54 -32.18
C PRO A 13 40.10 -11.31 -32.10
N ASP A 14 39.59 -10.08 -32.31
CA ASP A 14 38.15 -9.78 -32.34
C ASP A 14 37.42 -10.57 -33.45
N ASN A 15 38.10 -10.85 -34.55
CA ASN A 15 37.53 -11.58 -35.69
C ASN A 15 37.24 -13.06 -35.38
N LYS A 16 37.87 -13.62 -34.34
CA LYS A 16 37.57 -14.97 -33.87
C LYS A 16 36.18 -15.02 -33.23
N VAL A 17 35.86 -14.05 -32.38
CA VAL A 17 34.56 -13.93 -31.71
C VAL A 17 33.43 -13.74 -32.73
N PHE A 18 33.63 -12.88 -33.73
CA PHE A 18 32.66 -12.69 -34.81
C PHE A 18 32.41 -13.97 -35.61
N ARG A 19 33.46 -14.76 -35.88
CA ARG A 19 33.32 -16.03 -36.61
C ARG A 19 32.54 -17.05 -35.79
N GLU A 20 32.84 -17.16 -34.49
CA GLU A 20 32.15 -18.07 -33.58
C GLU A 20 30.66 -17.71 -33.49
N ALA A 21 30.33 -16.43 -33.32
CA ALA A 21 28.94 -15.96 -33.29
C ALA A 21 28.18 -16.27 -34.61
N VAL A 22 28.81 -16.02 -35.76
CA VAL A 22 28.20 -16.35 -37.08
C VAL A 22 28.03 -17.86 -37.25
N SER A 23 28.97 -18.68 -36.74
CA SER A 23 28.84 -20.14 -36.79
C SER A 23 27.70 -20.62 -35.91
N ALA A 24 27.55 -20.07 -34.71
CA ALA A 24 26.46 -20.41 -33.79
C ALA A 24 25.08 -20.11 -34.39
N VAL A 25 24.88 -18.92 -34.96
CA VAL A 25 23.62 -18.56 -35.64
C VAL A 25 23.33 -19.54 -36.79
N ARG A 26 24.34 -19.89 -37.59
CA ARG A 26 24.17 -20.87 -38.68
C ARG A 26 23.81 -22.27 -38.18
N GLU A 27 24.33 -22.68 -37.04
CA GLU A 27 24.01 -23.97 -36.43
C GLU A 27 22.56 -23.99 -35.97
N MET A 28 22.09 -22.94 -35.31
CA MET A 28 20.69 -22.80 -34.87
C MET A 28 19.73 -22.81 -36.07
N VAL A 29 20.05 -22.09 -37.15
CA VAL A 29 19.22 -22.10 -38.37
C VAL A 29 19.16 -23.49 -39.01
N LYS A 30 20.30 -24.21 -39.09
CA LYS A 30 20.37 -25.51 -39.75
C LYS A 30 19.76 -26.66 -38.94
N HIS A 31 19.95 -26.65 -37.62
CA HIS A 31 19.65 -27.80 -36.77
C HIS A 31 18.47 -27.57 -35.81
N GLN A 32 18.08 -26.32 -35.56
CA GLN A 32 17.03 -25.97 -34.59
C GLN A 32 15.81 -25.31 -35.25
N ASN A 33 15.74 -25.27 -36.59
CA ASN A 33 14.63 -24.67 -37.36
C ASN A 33 14.38 -23.19 -37.01
N GLU A 34 15.44 -22.48 -36.63
CA GLU A 34 15.42 -21.04 -36.35
C GLU A 34 15.60 -20.21 -37.63
N LEU A 35 15.21 -18.94 -37.59
CA LEU A 35 15.35 -18.00 -38.72
C LEU A 35 16.40 -16.94 -38.43
N ASP A 36 17.36 -16.75 -39.34
CA ASP A 36 18.29 -15.63 -39.26
C ASP A 36 17.62 -14.35 -39.75
N VAL A 37 17.78 -13.29 -38.95
CA VAL A 37 17.21 -11.98 -39.24
C VAL A 37 18.26 -10.89 -39.15
N ARG A 38 18.03 -9.83 -39.91
CA ARG A 38 18.79 -8.59 -39.83
C ARG A 38 18.14 -7.68 -38.79
N LEU A 39 18.74 -7.61 -37.61
CA LEU A 39 18.26 -6.76 -36.52
C LEU A 39 18.85 -5.35 -36.63
N ARG A 40 17.99 -4.35 -36.49
CA ARG A 40 18.35 -2.95 -36.26
C ARG A 40 17.41 -2.39 -35.21
N VAL A 41 17.93 -1.58 -34.31
CA VAL A 41 17.14 -0.99 -33.22
C VAL A 41 17.51 0.49 -33.14
N ASP A 42 16.50 1.34 -33.29
CA ASP A 42 16.60 2.78 -33.10
C ASP A 42 15.76 3.17 -31.87
N PHE A 43 16.31 4.02 -31.01
CA PHE A 43 15.59 4.56 -29.86
C PHE A 43 15.46 6.07 -29.98
N ALA A 44 14.28 6.60 -29.65
CA ALA A 44 14.02 8.03 -29.60
C ALA A 44 13.54 8.45 -28.21
N THR A 45 13.91 9.66 -27.80
CA THR A 45 13.37 10.34 -26.62
C THR A 45 12.97 11.77 -26.99
N TRP A 46 12.20 12.43 -26.13
CA TRP A 46 11.67 13.77 -26.38
C TRP A 46 11.62 14.61 -25.11
N ALA A 47 11.53 15.93 -25.26
CA ALA A 47 11.31 16.90 -24.20
C ALA A 47 10.46 18.07 -24.74
N PRO A 48 9.85 18.89 -23.88
CA PRO A 48 9.24 20.15 -24.30
C PRO A 48 10.25 21.03 -25.05
N LYS A 49 9.75 21.82 -26.02
CA LYS A 49 10.58 22.60 -26.95
C LYS A 49 11.64 23.46 -26.27
N ASP A 50 11.32 24.04 -25.11
CA ASP A 50 12.17 25.01 -24.42
C ASP A 50 13.05 24.39 -23.31
N ASP A 51 13.07 23.06 -23.18
CA ASP A 51 13.80 22.34 -22.13
C ASP A 51 14.88 21.40 -22.69
N GLU A 52 15.92 22.00 -23.27
CA GLU A 52 17.07 21.29 -23.82
C GLU A 52 17.86 20.51 -22.74
N LYS A 53 17.88 21.02 -21.50
CA LYS A 53 18.55 20.35 -20.37
C LYS A 53 17.88 19.02 -20.05
N LEU A 54 16.55 19.00 -20.04
CA LEU A 54 15.78 17.77 -19.85
C LEU A 54 15.99 16.81 -21.03
N LEU A 55 16.04 17.32 -22.27
CA LEU A 55 16.32 16.49 -23.45
C LEU A 55 17.68 15.79 -23.34
N ALA A 56 18.74 16.55 -23.04
CA ALA A 56 20.09 16.01 -22.87
C ALA A 56 20.15 14.98 -21.72
N SER A 57 19.49 15.26 -20.59
CA SER A 57 19.40 14.33 -19.47
C SER A 57 18.68 13.04 -19.84
N ARG A 58 17.55 13.12 -20.55
CA ARG A 58 16.78 11.96 -21.02
C ARG A 58 17.56 11.14 -22.06
N ALA A 59 18.20 11.79 -23.03
CA ALA A 59 19.02 11.12 -24.03
C ALA A 59 20.17 10.35 -23.38
N SER A 60 20.88 10.98 -22.44
CA SER A 60 21.97 10.34 -21.69
C SER A 60 21.48 9.19 -20.80
N ARG A 61 20.29 9.31 -20.18
CA ARG A 61 19.66 8.21 -19.43
C ARG A 61 19.27 7.04 -20.33
N LEU A 62 18.72 7.32 -21.51
CA LEU A 62 18.36 6.31 -22.49
C LEU A 62 19.60 5.56 -23.00
N ALA A 63 20.66 6.28 -23.34
CA ALA A 63 21.93 5.69 -23.75
C ALA A 63 22.50 4.75 -22.67
N ARG A 64 22.59 5.21 -21.41
CA ARG A 64 23.05 4.35 -20.30
C ARG A 64 22.16 3.12 -20.09
N ALA A 65 20.84 3.27 -20.23
CA ALA A 65 19.92 2.15 -20.05
C ALA A 65 20.12 1.07 -21.12
N VAL A 66 20.34 1.46 -22.37
CA VAL A 66 20.57 0.54 -23.50
C VAL A 66 21.97 -0.08 -23.44
N GLN A 67 23.00 0.67 -23.02
CA GLN A 67 24.35 0.12 -22.77
C GLN A 67 24.33 -1.00 -21.73
N GLY A 68 23.41 -0.90 -20.75
CA GLY A 68 23.17 -1.93 -19.74
C GLY A 68 22.65 -3.27 -20.29
N TRP A 69 22.21 -3.34 -21.56
CA TRP A 69 21.69 -4.56 -22.20
C TRP A 69 22.80 -5.47 -22.74
N GLY A 70 23.89 -5.63 -21.98
CA GLY A 70 25.00 -6.52 -22.35
C GLY A 70 26.15 -5.84 -23.11
N GLY A 71 26.40 -4.55 -22.87
CA GLY A 71 27.58 -3.86 -23.42
C GLY A 71 27.41 -3.41 -24.87
N VAL A 72 26.19 -3.03 -25.25
CA VAL A 72 25.90 -2.51 -26.60
C VAL A 72 26.55 -1.15 -26.79
N ASP A 73 27.28 -0.98 -27.89
CA ASP A 73 27.77 0.33 -28.32
C ASP A 73 26.62 1.17 -28.92
N ILE A 74 26.48 2.39 -28.42
CA ILE A 74 25.42 3.31 -28.85
C ILE A 74 26.03 4.46 -29.61
N ARG A 75 25.40 4.78 -30.74
CA ARG A 75 25.68 5.99 -31.49
C ARG A 75 24.60 7.04 -31.17
N GLU A 76 24.95 8.02 -30.34
CA GLU A 76 24.00 9.08 -29.92
C GLU A 76 23.69 10.08 -31.03
N THR A 77 24.63 10.30 -31.97
CA THR A 77 24.47 11.25 -33.07
C THR A 77 24.46 10.54 -34.43
N SER A 78 23.33 10.66 -35.14
CA SER A 78 23.27 10.35 -36.56
C SER A 78 24.04 11.40 -37.36
N GLY A 79 24.71 10.99 -38.43
CA GLY A 79 25.35 11.94 -39.36
C GLY A 79 24.32 12.77 -40.14
N ASP A 80 23.13 12.20 -40.38
CA ASP A 80 21.96 12.87 -40.94
C ASP A 80 20.84 12.88 -39.90
N GLN A 81 20.52 14.08 -39.41
CA GLN A 81 19.50 14.29 -38.38
C GLN A 81 18.09 14.00 -38.91
N PHE A 82 17.82 14.29 -40.17
CA PHE A 82 16.52 14.02 -40.79
C PHE A 82 16.33 12.51 -40.97
N GLN A 83 17.35 11.82 -41.48
CA GLN A 83 17.30 10.37 -41.62
C GLN A 83 17.17 9.67 -40.26
N GLY A 84 17.93 10.13 -39.24
CA GLY A 84 17.84 9.59 -37.89
C GLY A 84 16.46 9.80 -37.24
N PHE A 85 15.82 10.96 -37.48
CA PHE A 85 14.45 11.22 -37.04
C PHE A 85 13.45 10.31 -37.76
N THR A 86 13.49 10.26 -39.10
CA THR A 86 12.55 9.46 -39.90
C THR A 86 12.68 7.95 -39.64
N SER A 87 13.88 7.45 -39.34
CA SER A 87 14.08 6.03 -39.00
C SER A 87 13.64 5.66 -37.59
N SER A 88 13.72 6.59 -36.64
CA SER A 88 13.33 6.34 -35.24
C SER A 88 11.86 6.67 -34.95
N ALA A 89 11.20 7.39 -35.86
CA ALA A 89 9.78 7.68 -35.77
C ALA A 89 8.92 6.48 -36.21
N LEU A 90 7.93 6.16 -35.37
CA LEU A 90 6.99 5.06 -35.64
C LEU A 90 6.28 5.26 -36.97
N CYS A 91 6.29 4.20 -37.80
CA CYS A 91 5.61 4.13 -39.09
C CYS A 91 6.01 5.17 -40.15
N LEU A 92 7.12 5.91 -39.97
CA LEU A 92 7.61 6.85 -40.98
C LEU A 92 8.58 6.23 -41.99
N SER A 93 9.33 5.21 -41.59
CA SER A 93 10.30 4.54 -42.46
C SER A 93 10.46 3.07 -42.08
N LEU A 94 10.67 2.22 -43.09
CA LEU A 94 11.12 0.83 -42.90
C LEU A 94 12.65 0.72 -42.91
N ASN A 95 13.35 1.83 -43.16
CA ASN A 95 14.80 1.91 -43.19
C ASN A 95 15.33 2.51 -41.89
N SER A 96 16.43 1.94 -41.42
CA SER A 96 17.10 2.34 -40.19
C SER A 96 18.56 2.71 -40.46
N VAL A 97 19.02 3.79 -39.81
CA VAL A 97 20.41 4.26 -39.83
C VAL A 97 21.32 3.44 -38.91
N ALA A 98 20.75 2.61 -38.03
CA ALA A 98 21.51 1.76 -37.14
C ALA A 98 22.34 0.72 -37.90
N THR A 99 23.50 0.40 -37.31
CA THR A 99 24.37 -0.67 -37.79
C THR A 99 23.62 -2.00 -37.70
N PRO A 100 23.45 -2.73 -38.81
CA PRO A 100 22.73 -4.00 -38.79
C PRO A 100 23.52 -5.06 -38.03
N SER A 101 22.84 -5.80 -37.17
CA SER A 101 23.36 -7.02 -36.54
C SER A 101 22.67 -8.26 -37.11
N CYS A 102 23.34 -9.41 -37.00
CA CYS A 102 22.76 -10.71 -37.28
C CYS A 102 22.24 -11.31 -35.98
N ALA A 103 20.96 -11.70 -35.96
CA ALA A 103 20.31 -12.28 -34.80
C ALA A 103 19.39 -13.43 -35.24
N VAL A 104 18.95 -14.22 -34.26
CA VAL A 104 17.93 -15.26 -34.46
C VAL A 104 16.55 -14.69 -34.12
N LEU A 105 15.53 -15.01 -34.92
CA LEU A 105 14.18 -14.46 -34.73
C LEU A 105 13.62 -14.79 -33.34
N GLY A 106 13.81 -16.02 -32.85
CA GLY A 106 13.41 -16.43 -31.49
C GLY A 106 13.94 -15.46 -30.42
N ASP A 107 15.25 -15.23 -30.40
CA ASP A 107 15.89 -14.30 -29.45
C ASP A 107 15.37 -12.87 -29.60
N VAL A 108 15.23 -12.39 -30.84
CA VAL A 108 14.70 -11.03 -31.11
C VAL A 108 13.30 -10.86 -30.52
N THR A 109 12.42 -11.85 -30.70
CA THR A 109 11.05 -11.77 -30.15
C THR A 109 11.02 -11.72 -28.63
N GLN A 110 11.97 -12.38 -27.96
CA GLN A 110 12.11 -12.30 -26.49
C GLN A 110 12.68 -10.96 -26.01
N MET A 111 13.51 -10.31 -26.83
CA MET A 111 14.07 -8.98 -26.54
C MET A 111 13.05 -7.85 -26.74
N LEU A 112 11.98 -8.07 -27.50
CA LEU A 112 10.98 -7.03 -27.77
C LEU A 112 10.21 -6.64 -26.49
N PRO A 113 10.04 -5.33 -26.21
CA PRO A 113 9.33 -4.86 -25.02
C PRO A 113 7.79 -4.97 -25.15
N LEU A 114 7.28 -5.95 -25.91
CA LEU A 114 5.84 -6.10 -26.21
C LEU A 114 5.06 -6.69 -25.04
N TYR A 115 5.68 -7.60 -24.28
CA TYR A 115 4.99 -8.37 -23.24
C TYR A 115 5.39 -7.95 -21.83
N ARG A 116 6.21 -6.91 -21.69
CA ARG A 116 6.70 -6.48 -20.38
C ARG A 116 5.65 -5.60 -19.70
N PRO A 117 5.13 -5.99 -18.52
CA PRO A 117 4.14 -5.17 -17.83
C PRO A 117 4.69 -3.76 -17.54
N ALA A 118 3.87 -2.74 -17.78
CA ALA A 118 4.15 -1.37 -17.37
C ALA A 118 3.49 -1.11 -16.01
N SER A 119 4.23 -0.50 -15.07
CA SER A 119 3.63 -0.16 -13.78
C SER A 119 2.66 1.01 -13.96
N PRO A 120 1.43 0.92 -13.42
CA PRO A 120 0.48 2.03 -13.47
C PRO A 120 0.86 3.17 -12.51
N TRP A 121 1.79 2.93 -11.57
CA TRP A 121 2.30 3.93 -10.63
C TRP A 121 3.53 4.64 -11.22
N ALA A 122 3.28 5.58 -12.13
CA ALA A 122 4.34 6.32 -12.84
C ALA A 122 5.23 7.16 -11.89
N ASP A 123 4.64 7.72 -10.83
CA ASP A 123 5.34 8.55 -9.84
C ASP A 123 6.02 7.72 -8.73
N GLY A 124 5.99 6.40 -8.84
CA GLY A 124 6.51 5.47 -7.83
C GLY A 124 5.46 5.10 -6.78
N GLY A 125 5.92 4.45 -5.71
CA GLY A 125 5.06 4.02 -4.62
C GLY A 125 5.84 3.66 -3.37
N ALA A 126 5.17 3.68 -2.22
CA ALA A 126 5.76 3.38 -0.92
C ALA A 126 6.25 1.94 -0.78
N VAL A 127 5.80 1.03 -1.65
CA VAL A 127 6.22 -0.37 -1.73
C VAL A 127 6.93 -0.61 -3.05
N LEU A 128 8.10 -1.24 -3.02
CA LEU A 128 8.79 -1.69 -4.22
C LEU A 128 8.74 -3.20 -4.32
N TYR A 129 7.96 -3.70 -5.25
CA TYR A 129 7.96 -5.10 -5.66
C TYR A 129 8.92 -5.33 -6.83
N ARG A 130 9.04 -6.60 -7.23
CA ARG A 130 9.72 -6.99 -8.46
C ARG A 130 8.84 -7.91 -9.27
N THR A 131 8.83 -7.71 -10.58
CA THR A 131 8.25 -8.67 -11.51
C THR A 131 9.12 -9.94 -11.55
N PRO A 132 8.61 -11.07 -12.08
CA PRO A 132 9.39 -12.31 -12.22
C PRO A 132 10.69 -12.14 -13.01
N ASP A 133 10.72 -11.23 -13.99
CA ASP A 133 11.89 -10.85 -14.78
C ASP A 133 12.81 -9.80 -14.10
N GLY A 134 12.58 -9.50 -12.82
CA GLY A 134 13.45 -8.67 -11.98
C GLY A 134 13.27 -7.15 -12.14
N LYS A 135 12.30 -6.68 -12.92
CA LYS A 135 11.98 -5.25 -13.05
C LYS A 135 11.39 -4.73 -11.75
N ILE A 136 11.85 -3.56 -11.30
CA ILE A 136 11.24 -2.86 -10.16
C ILE A 136 9.79 -2.51 -10.50
N TRP A 137 8.90 -2.87 -9.58
CA TRP A 137 7.47 -2.65 -9.69
C TRP A 137 6.98 -1.82 -8.50
N PRO A 138 6.89 -0.49 -8.64
CA PRO A 138 6.37 0.34 -7.58
C PRO A 138 4.89 0.03 -7.36
N TYR A 139 4.49 0.06 -6.09
CA TYR A 139 3.13 -0.14 -5.63
C TYR A 139 2.82 0.86 -4.53
N GLN A 140 1.69 1.56 -4.67
CA GLN A 140 1.19 2.50 -3.68
C GLN A 140 -0.19 2.03 -3.22
N PRO A 141 -0.33 1.55 -1.97
CA PRO A 141 -1.64 1.29 -1.38
C PRO A 141 -2.47 2.57 -1.35
N ASN A 142 -3.78 2.45 -1.57
CA ASN A 142 -4.72 3.57 -1.56
C ASN A 142 -4.32 4.71 -2.53
N SER A 143 -3.81 4.35 -3.71
CA SER A 143 -3.42 5.31 -4.74
C SER A 143 -4.66 5.83 -5.51
N PRO A 144 -4.66 7.09 -5.98
CA PRO A 144 -5.73 7.60 -6.87
C PRO A 144 -5.94 6.80 -8.16
N VAL A 145 -4.94 6.00 -8.58
CA VAL A 145 -5.07 5.10 -9.73
C VAL A 145 -5.96 3.88 -9.44
N GLN A 146 -6.28 3.63 -8.17
CA GLN A 146 -7.17 2.56 -7.71
C GLN A 146 -8.50 3.17 -7.26
N SER A 147 -9.62 2.67 -7.79
CA SER A 147 -10.96 3.11 -7.37
C SER A 147 -11.38 2.50 -6.02
N SER A 148 -10.95 1.27 -5.75
CA SER A 148 -11.14 0.55 -4.49
C SER A 148 -9.96 -0.39 -4.28
N TRP A 149 -9.66 -0.69 -3.01
CA TRP A 149 -8.52 -1.52 -2.65
C TRP A 149 -8.89 -2.51 -1.53
N ILE A 150 -8.86 -3.79 -1.87
CA ILE A 150 -8.97 -4.93 -0.94
C ILE A 150 -7.89 -5.94 -1.34
N THR A 151 -7.09 -6.40 -0.37
CA THR A 151 -6.05 -7.40 -0.60
C THR A 151 -6.36 -8.67 0.18
N VAL A 152 -6.40 -9.80 -0.52
CA VAL A 152 -6.54 -11.14 0.06
C VAL A 152 -5.26 -11.92 -0.20
N GLY A 153 -4.57 -12.30 0.87
CA GLY A 153 -3.35 -13.10 0.79
C GLY A 153 -3.61 -14.53 1.28
N VAL A 154 -3.39 -15.51 0.40
CA VAL A 154 -3.47 -16.93 0.74
C VAL A 154 -2.07 -17.52 0.62
N ALA A 155 -1.55 -18.06 1.72
CA ALA A 155 -0.25 -18.70 1.73
C ALA A 155 -0.14 -19.69 2.88
N GLU A 156 0.71 -20.70 2.71
CA GLU A 156 1.05 -21.62 3.79
C GLU A 156 1.70 -20.89 4.99
N PRO A 157 1.60 -21.43 6.21
CA PRO A 157 2.29 -20.87 7.36
C PRO A 157 3.78 -20.64 7.07
N ARG A 158 4.31 -19.48 7.51
CA ARG A 158 5.71 -19.05 7.33
C ARG A 158 6.13 -18.64 5.90
N SER A 159 5.19 -18.53 4.95
CA SER A 159 5.46 -18.07 3.58
C SER A 159 5.60 -16.53 3.43
N GLY A 160 5.70 -15.78 4.52
CA GLY A 160 5.86 -14.32 4.47
C GLY A 160 4.57 -13.49 4.39
N LYS A 161 3.36 -14.09 4.44
CA LYS A 161 2.07 -13.35 4.43
C LYS A 161 1.98 -12.18 5.41
N THR A 162 2.56 -12.35 6.60
CA THR A 162 2.53 -11.34 7.68
C THR A 162 3.55 -10.24 7.42
N VAL A 163 4.67 -10.57 6.77
CA VAL A 163 5.68 -9.59 6.37
C VAL A 163 5.10 -8.68 5.29
N ASP A 164 4.46 -9.25 4.27
CA ASP A 164 3.82 -8.48 3.19
C ASP A 164 2.68 -7.60 3.72
N GLY A 165 1.80 -8.13 4.59
CA GLY A 165 0.76 -7.33 5.23
C GLY A 165 1.31 -6.16 6.07
N ASN A 166 2.37 -6.40 6.85
CA ASN A 166 3.04 -5.34 7.61
C ASN A 166 3.72 -4.30 6.71
N GLN A 167 4.29 -4.73 5.58
CA GLN A 167 4.88 -3.84 4.59
C GLN A 167 3.82 -2.92 3.97
N GLY A 168 2.63 -3.45 3.66
CA GLY A 168 1.49 -2.64 3.22
C GLY A 168 1.03 -1.63 4.26
N ASN A 169 0.92 -2.02 5.53
CA ASN A 169 0.56 -1.11 6.63
C ASN A 169 1.62 -0.02 6.84
N LEU A 170 2.91 -0.36 6.78
CA LEU A 170 3.99 0.63 6.86
C LEU A 170 3.94 1.61 5.68
N ALA A 171 3.65 1.11 4.48
CA ALA A 171 3.53 1.95 3.29
C ALA A 171 2.39 2.97 3.39
N LEU A 172 1.26 2.63 4.01
CA LEU A 172 0.21 3.60 4.34
C LEU A 172 0.73 4.70 5.28
N CYS A 173 1.53 4.33 6.29
CA CYS A 173 2.15 5.30 7.22
C CYS A 173 3.27 6.14 6.58
N LEU A 174 3.80 5.74 5.43
CA LEU A 174 4.86 6.45 4.71
C LEU A 174 4.34 7.10 3.40
N SER A 175 3.02 7.10 3.20
CA SER A 175 2.42 7.59 1.97
C SER A 175 2.67 9.10 1.81
N PRO A 176 3.07 9.56 0.61
CA PRO A 176 3.27 10.98 0.36
C PRO A 176 2.01 11.80 0.66
N GLY A 177 2.17 12.96 1.31
CA GLY A 177 1.09 13.91 1.54
C GLY A 177 0.23 13.65 2.78
N ILE A 178 0.48 12.60 3.57
CA ILE A 178 -0.23 12.41 4.84
C ILE A 178 0.23 13.46 5.87
N THR A 179 -0.73 14.05 6.59
CA THR A 179 -0.47 15.01 7.69
C THR A 179 -0.63 14.38 9.07
N ARG A 180 -1.22 13.19 9.13
CA ARG A 180 -1.42 12.37 10.33
C ARG A 180 -1.29 10.90 9.98
N LEU A 181 -0.99 10.07 10.98
CA LEU A 181 -0.99 8.62 10.78
C LEU A 181 -2.40 8.15 10.37
N PRO A 182 -2.50 7.25 9.38
CA PRO A 182 -3.76 6.62 9.05
C PRO A 182 -4.26 5.75 10.21
N MET A 183 -5.57 5.67 10.38
CA MET A 183 -6.16 4.73 11.33
C MET A 183 -6.05 3.31 10.78
N ILE A 184 -5.22 2.48 11.42
CA ILE A 184 -5.00 1.09 11.04
C ILE A 184 -5.41 0.21 12.23
N GLY A 185 -6.45 -0.60 12.03
CA GLY A 185 -6.89 -1.63 12.98
C GLY A 185 -6.38 -3.00 12.55
N ILE A 186 -5.74 -3.74 13.47
CA ILE A 186 -5.20 -5.07 13.18
C ILE A 186 -5.71 -6.08 14.21
N ILE A 187 -6.40 -7.12 13.73
CA ILE A 187 -6.79 -8.28 14.54
C ILE A 187 -5.82 -9.41 14.19
N ASP A 188 -5.01 -9.82 15.15
CA ASP A 188 -3.96 -10.82 14.97
C ASP A 188 -4.09 -11.92 16.02
N VAL A 189 -4.14 -13.19 15.57
CA VAL A 189 -4.17 -14.37 16.46
C VAL A 189 -2.75 -14.65 17.02
N GLY A 190 -1.71 -14.03 16.46
CA GLY A 190 -0.33 -14.10 16.93
C GLY A 190 0.28 -12.73 17.25
N LYS A 191 1.61 -12.67 17.26
CA LYS A 191 2.38 -11.42 17.44
C LYS A 191 2.96 -10.92 16.11
N GLY A 192 2.29 -11.19 15.00
CA GLY A 192 2.78 -10.87 13.66
C GLY A 192 2.97 -9.37 13.45
N SER A 193 2.08 -8.56 14.02
CA SER A 193 2.02 -7.11 13.80
C SER A 193 2.73 -6.29 14.88
N ALA A 194 3.10 -6.93 16.00
CA ALA A 194 3.70 -6.26 17.16
C ALA A 194 5.02 -5.56 16.84
N GLY A 195 5.82 -6.14 15.92
CA GLY A 195 7.08 -5.54 15.47
C GLY A 195 6.87 -4.20 14.75
N LEU A 196 5.91 -4.15 13.82
CA LEU A 196 5.53 -2.93 13.11
C LEU A 196 5.01 -1.86 14.07
N ILE A 197 4.11 -2.24 14.98
CA ILE A 197 3.54 -1.29 15.95
C ILE A 197 4.62 -0.74 16.87
N SER A 198 5.56 -1.58 17.31
CA SER A 198 6.72 -1.14 18.11
C SER A 198 7.61 -0.18 17.32
N LEU A 199 7.87 -0.45 16.04
CA LEU A 199 8.63 0.44 15.16
C LEU A 199 7.96 1.81 15.06
N LEU A 200 6.66 1.84 14.75
CA LEU A 200 5.89 3.08 14.65
C LEU A 200 5.89 3.85 15.97
N ARG A 201 5.64 3.16 17.09
CA ARG A 201 5.63 3.76 18.42
C ARG A 201 6.97 4.39 18.80
N ASN A 202 8.09 3.74 18.47
CA ASN A 202 9.43 4.27 18.77
C ASN A 202 9.84 5.40 17.82
N ALA A 203 9.34 5.41 16.58
CA ALA A 203 9.58 6.49 15.63
C ALA A 203 8.77 7.76 15.94
N LEU A 204 7.68 7.65 16.71
CA LEU A 204 6.86 8.78 17.11
C LEU A 204 7.50 9.61 18.23
N PRO A 205 7.31 10.95 18.21
CA PRO A 205 7.57 11.82 19.35
C PRO A 205 6.90 11.30 20.63
N GLU A 206 7.48 11.58 21.79
CA GLU A 206 7.03 11.04 23.09
C GLU A 206 5.54 11.32 23.36
N ASP A 207 5.09 12.54 23.08
CA ASP A 207 3.71 13.00 23.21
C ASP A 207 2.75 12.26 22.27
N LYS A 208 3.23 11.65 21.19
CA LYS A 208 2.42 10.95 20.17
C LYS A 208 2.52 9.43 20.23
N ARG A 209 3.33 8.86 21.13
CA ARG A 209 3.49 7.39 21.24
C ARG A 209 2.20 6.64 21.53
N HIS A 210 1.20 7.31 22.10
CA HIS A 210 -0.11 6.74 22.36
C HIS A 210 -0.89 6.39 21.08
N LEU A 211 -0.53 6.97 19.93
CA LEU A 211 -1.19 6.70 18.64
C LEU A 211 -0.88 5.30 18.07
N ALA A 212 0.12 4.60 18.60
CA ALA A 212 0.50 3.27 18.16
C ALA A 212 0.52 2.31 19.36
N MET A 213 -0.47 1.44 19.44
CA MET A 213 -0.64 0.50 20.56
C MET A 213 -0.87 -0.93 20.06
N SER A 214 -0.27 -1.88 20.78
CA SER A 214 -0.48 -3.32 20.57
C SER A 214 -1.03 -3.90 21.86
N LEU A 215 -2.30 -4.31 21.86
CA LEU A 215 -2.95 -4.96 22.99
C LEU A 215 -3.07 -6.46 22.74
N ARG A 216 -2.73 -7.26 23.76
CA ARG A 216 -2.96 -8.70 23.76
C ARG A 216 -4.16 -8.99 24.65
N LEU A 217 -5.31 -9.20 24.01
CA LEU A 217 -6.53 -9.59 24.71
C LEU A 217 -6.34 -10.98 25.35
N ARG A 218 -6.83 -11.11 26.58
CA ARG A 218 -6.91 -12.38 27.32
C ARG A 218 -8.35 -12.56 27.79
N MET A 219 -8.76 -13.81 28.01
CA MET A 219 -10.07 -14.11 28.57
C MET A 219 -10.07 -13.85 30.08
N THR A 220 -9.90 -12.59 30.47
CA THR A 220 -9.91 -12.14 31.86
C THR A 220 -10.77 -10.87 31.97
N PRO A 221 -11.35 -10.59 33.16
CA PRO A 221 -12.26 -9.45 33.33
C PRO A 221 -11.63 -8.10 32.95
N GLU A 222 -10.31 -7.96 33.05
CA GLU A 222 -9.60 -6.71 32.73
C GLU A 222 -9.59 -6.38 31.23
N PHE A 223 -9.91 -7.35 30.35
CA PHE A 223 -10.05 -7.16 28.91
C PHE A 223 -11.50 -7.32 28.45
N ALA A 224 -12.47 -7.24 29.36
CA ALA A 224 -13.88 -7.23 29.00
C ALA A 224 -14.18 -5.93 28.24
N ILE A 225 -14.87 -6.06 27.11
CA ILE A 225 -15.29 -4.93 26.27
C ILE A 225 -16.81 -5.02 26.16
N ASN A 226 -17.50 -3.94 26.51
CA ASN A 226 -18.94 -3.87 26.31
C ASN A 226 -19.21 -3.31 24.90
N PRO A 227 -19.84 -4.10 23.99
CA PRO A 227 -20.14 -3.64 22.63
C PRO A 227 -21.19 -2.51 22.58
N LEU A 228 -21.83 -2.22 23.72
CA LEU A 228 -22.80 -1.14 23.89
C LEU A 228 -22.18 0.13 24.48
N ASP A 229 -20.86 0.18 24.69
CA ASP A 229 -20.20 1.42 25.07
C ASP A 229 -20.19 2.41 23.91
N THR A 230 -20.16 3.68 24.26
CA THR A 230 -20.08 4.79 23.30
C THR A 230 -18.64 5.23 23.12
N GLN A 231 -18.33 5.82 21.97
CA GLN A 231 -17.03 6.44 21.74
C GLN A 231 -16.76 7.52 22.78
N VAL A 232 -15.49 7.73 23.12
CA VAL A 232 -15.07 8.73 24.11
C VAL A 232 -15.67 10.10 23.82
N GLY A 233 -16.37 10.67 24.81
CA GLY A 233 -17.03 11.97 24.71
C GLY A 233 -18.35 11.96 23.90
N SER A 234 -18.78 10.83 23.35
CA SER A 234 -20.05 10.72 22.63
C SER A 234 -21.14 10.21 23.55
N ARG A 235 -22.24 10.96 23.68
CA ARG A 235 -23.44 10.53 24.43
C ARG A 235 -24.27 9.47 23.69
N TYR A 236 -24.07 9.38 22.38
CA TYR A 236 -24.81 8.48 21.49
C TYR A 236 -23.85 7.67 20.61
N PRO A 237 -24.21 6.43 20.25
CA PRO A 237 -23.45 5.66 19.28
C PRO A 237 -23.54 6.29 17.88
N LEU A 238 -22.51 6.07 17.07
CA LEU A 238 -22.49 6.41 15.65
C LEU A 238 -23.51 5.55 14.87
N PRO A 239 -23.99 6.01 13.69
CA PRO A 239 -24.96 5.25 12.89
C PRO A 239 -24.51 3.80 12.56
N SER A 240 -23.21 3.60 12.30
CA SER A 240 -22.63 2.28 12.07
C SER A 240 -22.61 1.41 13.33
N GLU A 241 -22.41 2.02 14.51
CA GLU A 241 -22.43 1.32 15.80
C GLU A 241 -23.86 0.92 16.17
N VAL A 242 -24.85 1.79 15.94
CA VAL A 242 -26.27 1.43 16.10
C VAL A 242 -26.62 0.22 15.24
N ALA A 243 -26.18 0.19 13.99
CA ALA A 243 -26.41 -0.94 13.09
C ALA A 243 -25.74 -2.22 13.62
N PHE A 244 -24.48 -2.13 14.06
CA PHE A 244 -23.75 -3.25 14.67
C PHE A 244 -24.45 -3.76 15.94
N GLN A 245 -24.76 -2.89 16.88
CA GLN A 245 -25.39 -3.22 18.16
C GLN A 245 -26.78 -3.83 17.95
N THR A 246 -27.57 -3.28 17.02
CA THR A 246 -28.88 -3.84 16.66
C THR A 246 -28.73 -5.26 16.14
N ASN A 247 -27.77 -5.51 15.24
CA ASN A 247 -27.52 -6.84 14.71
C ASN A 247 -27.02 -7.79 15.80
N PHE A 248 -26.09 -7.35 16.64
CA PHE A 248 -25.52 -8.14 17.73
C PHE A 248 -26.59 -8.58 18.74
N VAL A 249 -27.40 -7.64 19.23
CA VAL A 249 -28.48 -7.96 20.18
C VAL A 249 -29.56 -8.81 19.51
N SER A 250 -29.88 -8.55 18.23
CA SER A 250 -30.82 -9.36 17.47
C SER A 250 -30.38 -10.82 17.37
N LEU A 251 -29.07 -11.08 17.19
CA LEU A 251 -28.52 -12.43 17.22
C LEU A 251 -28.68 -13.10 18.59
N LEU A 252 -28.46 -12.35 19.69
CA LEU A 252 -28.62 -12.89 21.05
C LEU A 252 -30.05 -13.28 21.39
N VAL A 253 -31.04 -12.55 20.87
CA VAL A 253 -32.47 -12.84 21.08
C VAL A 253 -33.04 -13.79 20.03
N THR A 254 -32.24 -14.21 19.04
CA THR A 254 -32.65 -15.22 18.06
C THR A 254 -32.55 -16.61 18.70
N PRO A 255 -33.63 -17.40 18.73
CA PRO A 255 -33.59 -18.75 19.29
C PRO A 255 -32.56 -19.65 18.60
N MET A 256 -31.92 -20.53 19.36
CA MET A 256 -30.98 -21.52 18.82
C MET A 256 -31.64 -22.35 17.71
N GLY A 257 -31.01 -22.40 16.54
CA GLY A 257 -31.51 -23.12 15.36
C GLY A 257 -32.42 -22.30 14.43
N ALA A 258 -32.83 -21.10 14.84
CA ALA A 258 -33.49 -20.15 13.94
C ALA A 258 -32.46 -19.39 13.09
N THR A 259 -32.80 -19.09 11.85
CA THR A 259 -31.94 -18.35 10.91
C THR A 259 -32.11 -16.83 11.01
N ALA A 260 -33.20 -16.37 11.65
CA ALA A 260 -33.51 -14.97 11.83
C ALA A 260 -34.33 -14.75 13.12
N PRO A 261 -34.27 -13.55 13.72
CA PRO A 261 -35.13 -13.19 14.84
C PRO A 261 -36.61 -13.15 14.44
N ALA A 262 -37.50 -13.21 15.44
CA ALA A 262 -38.95 -13.10 15.22
C ALA A 262 -39.33 -11.77 14.54
N ASP A 263 -40.45 -11.76 13.83
CA ASP A 263 -40.91 -10.55 13.13
C ASP A 263 -41.11 -9.38 14.09
N GLY A 264 -40.71 -8.18 13.66
CA GLY A 264 -40.69 -6.96 14.48
C GLY A 264 -39.59 -6.90 15.56
N MET A 265 -38.91 -8.00 15.88
CA MET A 265 -37.90 -8.03 16.96
C MET A 265 -36.72 -7.11 16.69
N VAL A 266 -36.23 -7.05 15.46
CA VAL A 266 -35.14 -6.13 15.06
C VAL A 266 -35.52 -4.67 15.32
N GLY A 267 -36.77 -4.31 15.01
CA GLY A 267 -37.31 -2.97 15.27
C GLY A 267 -37.40 -2.67 16.77
N LEU A 268 -37.89 -3.63 17.56
CA LEU A 268 -37.96 -3.51 19.01
C LEU A 268 -36.57 -3.36 19.65
N VAL A 269 -35.60 -4.16 19.24
CA VAL A 269 -34.20 -4.07 19.69
C VAL A 269 -33.63 -2.68 19.39
N LYS A 270 -33.78 -2.21 18.14
CA LYS A 270 -33.30 -0.89 17.74
C LYS A 270 -33.93 0.22 18.59
N PHE A 271 -35.25 0.20 18.76
CA PHE A 271 -35.97 1.19 19.56
C PHE A 271 -35.51 1.18 21.02
N THR A 272 -35.36 -0.02 21.60
CA THR A 272 -34.90 -0.20 22.98
C THR A 272 -33.49 0.35 23.17
N LEU A 273 -32.57 0.07 22.24
CA LEU A 273 -31.21 0.62 22.28
C LEU A 273 -31.22 2.15 22.22
N GLN A 274 -31.96 2.73 21.27
CA GLN A 274 -32.07 4.18 21.13
C GLN A 274 -32.63 4.84 22.40
N GLU A 275 -33.66 4.24 22.99
CA GLU A 275 -34.27 4.75 24.21
C GLU A 275 -33.34 4.60 25.42
N ALA A 276 -32.56 3.51 25.50
CA ALA A 276 -31.56 3.34 26.55
C ALA A 276 -30.48 4.43 26.49
N TYR A 277 -29.92 4.72 25.31
CA TYR A 277 -28.94 5.81 25.17
C TYR A 277 -29.55 7.16 25.49
N ARG A 278 -30.75 7.46 24.96
CA ARG A 278 -31.48 8.70 25.27
C ARG A 278 -31.70 8.85 26.78
N TYR A 279 -32.11 7.78 27.46
CA TYR A 279 -32.36 7.80 28.90
C TYR A 279 -31.11 8.15 29.69
N TYR A 280 -29.93 7.66 29.31
CA TYR A 280 -28.67 7.91 30.03
C TYR A 280 -27.86 9.12 29.53
N ALA A 281 -28.22 9.75 28.41
CA ALA A 281 -27.47 10.86 27.82
C ALA A 281 -27.47 12.15 28.68
N GLY A 282 -28.51 12.36 29.50
CA GLY A 282 -28.61 13.50 30.42
C GLY A 282 -28.85 14.87 29.75
N ASP A 283 -29.20 14.89 28.47
CA ASP A 283 -29.30 16.09 27.63
C ASP A 283 -30.75 16.50 27.27
N GLY A 284 -31.74 15.82 27.85
CA GLY A 284 -33.16 16.03 27.53
C GLY A 284 -34.12 15.77 28.69
N ASN A 285 -35.41 16.01 28.44
CA ASN A 285 -36.46 15.75 29.42
C ASN A 285 -36.60 14.25 29.72
N ASN A 286 -36.86 13.94 30.99
CA ASN A 286 -37.03 12.57 31.48
C ASN A 286 -35.81 11.67 31.18
N THR A 287 -34.61 12.24 31.29
CA THR A 287 -33.33 11.53 31.23
C THR A 287 -32.73 11.42 32.63
N ARG A 288 -31.85 10.45 32.83
CA ARG A 288 -31.16 10.19 34.08
C ARG A 288 -29.73 9.76 33.78
N ALA A 289 -28.84 10.73 33.67
CA ALA A 289 -27.41 10.48 33.62
C ALA A 289 -26.98 9.64 34.84
N LYS A 290 -26.03 8.72 34.63
CA LYS A 290 -25.49 7.93 35.73
C LYS A 290 -24.70 8.84 36.68
N PRO A 291 -24.95 8.78 38.00
CA PRO A 291 -24.18 9.54 38.96
C PRO A 291 -22.72 9.06 38.94
N TYR A 292 -21.80 10.01 39.05
CA TYR A 292 -20.39 9.74 39.26
C TYR A 292 -20.20 9.18 40.68
N ILE A 293 -19.51 8.05 40.78
CA ILE A 293 -19.23 7.38 42.05
C ILE A 293 -17.70 7.27 42.18
N PRO A 294 -17.08 8.03 43.11
CA PRO A 294 -15.64 7.93 43.35
C PRO A 294 -15.24 6.52 43.79
N ASN A 295 -14.03 6.10 43.45
CA ASN A 295 -13.48 4.76 43.70
C ASN A 295 -14.25 3.63 43.01
N THR A 296 -14.89 3.94 41.88
CA THR A 296 -15.44 2.89 41.02
C THR A 296 -14.30 2.08 40.42
N ARG A 297 -14.34 0.75 40.60
CA ARG A 297 -13.32 -0.16 40.05
C ARG A 297 -13.22 0.02 38.54
N GLY A 298 -12.01 0.29 38.04
CA GLY A 298 -11.74 0.57 36.63
C GLY A 298 -11.71 2.05 36.26
N ALA A 299 -12.22 2.94 37.14
CA ALA A 299 -12.23 4.38 36.93
C ALA A 299 -11.17 5.13 37.74
N GLU A 300 -10.15 4.43 38.26
CA GLU A 300 -9.14 5.02 39.16
C GLU A 300 -8.36 6.16 38.46
N GLN A 301 -8.18 6.08 37.14
CA GLN A 301 -7.54 7.14 36.36
C GLN A 301 -8.41 8.40 36.26
N VAL A 302 -9.73 8.23 36.22
CA VAL A 302 -10.68 9.35 36.21
C VAL A 302 -10.65 10.04 37.57
N ASP A 303 -10.67 9.28 38.66
CA ASP A 303 -10.58 9.83 40.02
C ASP A 303 -9.29 10.63 40.23
N GLN A 304 -8.15 10.09 39.78
CA GLN A 304 -6.87 10.81 39.81
C GLN A 304 -6.89 12.09 38.97
N ALA A 305 -7.58 12.09 37.82
CA ALA A 305 -7.71 13.27 36.99
C ALA A 305 -8.60 14.33 37.65
N VAL A 306 -9.72 13.92 38.26
CA VAL A 306 -10.61 14.80 39.02
C VAL A 306 -9.85 15.50 40.14
N GLU A 307 -9.06 14.76 40.93
CA GLU A 307 -8.24 15.33 42.00
C GLU A 307 -7.12 16.24 41.46
N ARG A 308 -6.36 15.75 40.48
CA ARG A 308 -5.21 16.47 39.91
C ARG A 308 -5.59 17.81 39.26
N PHE A 309 -6.74 17.85 38.59
CA PHE A 309 -7.21 19.05 37.90
C PHE A 309 -8.21 19.87 38.73
N GLY A 310 -8.54 19.43 39.96
CA GLY A 310 -9.44 20.15 40.85
C GLY A 310 -10.87 20.25 40.30
N ILE A 311 -11.33 19.24 39.56
CA ILE A 311 -12.69 19.20 39.00
C ILE A 311 -13.68 19.17 40.16
N GLN A 312 -14.58 20.15 40.20
CA GLN A 312 -15.57 20.27 41.26
C GLN A 312 -16.66 19.22 41.03
N VAL A 313 -16.68 18.19 41.88
CA VAL A 313 -17.71 17.15 41.89
C VAL A 313 -18.49 17.22 43.20
N ASP A 314 -19.80 17.07 43.13
CA ASP A 314 -20.70 16.97 44.27
C ASP A 314 -21.43 15.61 44.29
N GLY A 315 -22.26 15.37 45.30
CA GLY A 315 -23.01 14.11 45.44
C GLY A 315 -24.10 13.87 44.39
N ARG A 316 -24.30 14.81 43.46
CA ARG A 316 -25.24 14.72 42.34
C ARG A 316 -24.53 14.75 40.99
N SER A 317 -23.22 15.00 40.97
CA SER A 317 -22.45 15.05 39.74
C SER A 317 -22.58 13.76 38.95
N SER A 318 -22.73 13.88 37.65
CA SER A 318 -22.84 12.76 36.72
C SER A 318 -21.52 12.44 36.04
N TRP A 319 -21.39 11.22 35.51
CA TRP A 319 -20.24 10.86 34.68
C TRP A 319 -20.08 11.79 33.48
N TRP A 320 -21.18 12.29 32.90
CA TRP A 320 -21.12 13.20 31.77
C TRP A 320 -20.52 14.57 32.13
N GLU A 321 -20.81 15.09 33.32
CA GLU A 321 -20.21 16.36 33.78
C GLU A 321 -18.70 16.21 34.00
N VAL A 322 -18.25 15.06 34.49
CA VAL A 322 -16.81 14.76 34.63
C VAL A 322 -16.16 14.64 33.24
N VAL A 323 -16.81 13.95 32.31
CA VAL A 323 -16.33 13.82 30.92
C VAL A 323 -16.23 15.18 30.24
N ASP A 324 -17.26 16.02 30.35
CA ASP A 324 -17.28 17.36 29.76
C ASP A 324 -16.15 18.22 30.36
N ALA A 325 -15.95 18.19 31.68
CA ALA A 325 -14.86 18.90 32.35
C ALA A 325 -13.46 18.44 31.89
N LEU A 326 -13.26 17.13 31.70
CA LEU A 326 -12.00 16.58 31.17
C LEU A 326 -11.79 16.93 29.70
N TYR A 327 -12.87 17.00 28.92
CA TYR A 327 -12.83 17.40 27.52
C TYR A 327 -12.41 18.86 27.36
N ASP A 328 -12.99 19.77 28.15
CA ASP A 328 -12.65 21.19 28.16
C ASP A 328 -11.18 21.44 28.53
N LEU A 329 -10.59 20.57 29.37
CA LEU A 329 -9.16 20.58 29.71
C LEU A 329 -8.25 19.96 28.63
N SER A 330 -8.80 19.57 27.47
CA SER A 330 -8.09 18.88 26.37
C SER A 330 -7.42 17.56 26.79
N ARG A 331 -8.01 16.83 27.75
CA ARG A 331 -7.50 15.54 28.28
C ARG A 331 -8.37 14.36 27.84
N ILE A 332 -8.64 14.31 26.54
CA ILE A 332 -9.56 13.35 25.89
C ILE A 332 -9.11 11.88 26.06
N HIS A 333 -7.83 11.61 26.32
CA HIS A 333 -7.31 10.25 26.52
C HIS A 333 -7.59 9.65 27.90
N ILE A 334 -8.11 10.45 28.85
CA ILE A 334 -8.41 10.02 30.23
C ILE A 334 -9.93 9.99 30.47
N SER A 335 -10.74 10.50 29.55
CA SER A 335 -12.18 10.72 29.72
C SER A 335 -13.05 9.52 29.35
N GLU A 336 -12.54 8.28 29.38
CA GLU A 336 -13.37 7.09 29.20
C GLU A 336 -14.08 6.74 30.52
N PRO A 337 -15.42 6.85 30.61
CA PRO A 337 -16.14 6.22 31.70
C PRO A 337 -16.26 4.71 31.41
N THR A 338 -15.73 3.89 32.31
CA THR A 338 -15.91 2.42 32.30
C THR A 338 -17.33 1.98 32.59
#